data_AF-A0A2M7AMA3-F1
#
_entry.id   AF-A0A2M7AMA3-F1
#
_cell.length_a   1.000
_cell.length_b   1.000
_cell.length_c   1.000
_cell.angle_alpha   90.00
_cell.angle_beta   90.00
_cell.angle_gamma   90.00
#
_symmetry.space_group_name_H-M   'P 1'
#
loop_
_entity.id
_entity.type
_entity.pdbx_description
1 polymer ?
#
loop_
_entity_poly.entity_id
_entity_poly.type
_entity_poly.pdbx_seq_one_letter_code
_entity_poly.pdbx_strand_id
1 'polypeptide(L)'
;MGRKVLSFAVCLALALSLCLVAFSQEATKKEDPWKSVKGNKYKKIHKEGYCNCIFSTKALALGKEETYNVKDKFVKPEPVYARCYFPGPVGEVKPEDYWNEIWIDGELKLRTFYEEPPGADWSTTQIWITEDTYTKVMEELEPGEHEIIIWVTKNEYKGEKAVAGEEADGKIVGKMKEIWVPKGLSIGKFIYIVPK
;
A
#
# COMPACT_ATOMS: atom_id res chain seq x y z
N MET A 1 -62.99 -52.37 20.46
CA MET A 1 -63.99 -52.55 19.37
C MET A 1 -63.82 -51.39 18.40
N GLY A 2 -63.50 -51.50 17.12
CA GLY A 2 -63.25 -52.59 16.20
C GLY A 2 -62.92 -52.02 14.80
N ARG A 3 -62.32 -52.87 13.94
CA ARG A 3 -62.14 -52.78 12.46
C ARG A 3 -61.16 -51.70 11.94
N LYS A 4 -59.98 -52.04 11.39
CA LYS A 4 -59.65 -52.72 10.11
C LYS A 4 -60.42 -52.16 8.90
N VAL A 5 -59.72 -51.64 7.89
CA VAL A 5 -59.40 -52.29 6.59
C VAL A 5 -58.75 -51.26 5.62
N LEU A 6 -57.69 -51.70 4.94
CA LEU A 6 -57.02 -51.11 3.77
C LEU A 6 -57.94 -50.97 2.54
N SER A 7 -57.76 -49.92 1.73
CA SER A 7 -57.69 -49.98 0.24
C SER A 7 -57.41 -48.58 -0.32
N PHE A 8 -56.24 -48.29 -0.90
CA PHE A 8 -55.88 -48.45 -2.32
C PHE A 8 -56.82 -47.76 -3.33
N ALA A 9 -56.43 -46.57 -3.80
CA ALA A 9 -56.64 -46.02 -5.15
C ALA A 9 -55.80 -44.72 -5.25
N VAL A 10 -54.59 -44.73 -5.82
CA VAL A 10 -54.23 -44.68 -7.27
C VAL A 10 -54.20 -43.25 -7.83
N CYS A 11 -53.00 -42.89 -8.33
CA CYS A 11 -52.64 -41.81 -9.29
C CYS A 11 -52.86 -40.36 -8.83
N LEU A 12 -51.90 -39.44 -8.95
CA LEU A 12 -51.18 -39.12 -10.19
C LEU A 12 -49.87 -38.37 -9.85
N ALA A 13 -48.82 -38.71 -10.59
CA ALA A 13 -47.50 -38.08 -10.53
C ALA A 13 -47.53 -36.63 -11.03
N LEU A 14 -46.71 -35.77 -10.41
CA LEU A 14 -46.05 -34.68 -11.11
C LEU A 14 -44.72 -34.38 -10.42
N ALA A 15 -43.65 -34.75 -11.11
CA ALA A 15 -42.28 -34.45 -10.78
C ALA A 15 -41.98 -32.97 -11.12
N LEU A 16 -41.44 -32.24 -10.15
CA LEU A 16 -40.62 -31.03 -10.29
C LEU A 16 -39.53 -31.21 -9.22
N SER A 17 -38.35 -31.76 -9.46
CA SER A 17 -37.31 -31.43 -10.44
C SER A 17 -36.90 -29.96 -10.42
N LEU A 18 -35.68 -29.73 -9.90
CA LEU A 18 -34.82 -28.54 -10.00
C LEU A 18 -35.39 -27.28 -9.32
N CYS A 19 -34.76 -26.67 -8.33
CA CYS A 19 -33.35 -26.25 -8.30
C CYS A 19 -32.80 -26.30 -6.88
N LEU A 20 -31.83 -27.18 -6.62
CA LEU A 20 -30.77 -26.80 -5.69
C LEU A 20 -30.06 -25.61 -6.33
N VAL A 21 -30.22 -24.43 -5.75
CA VAL A 21 -29.31 -23.31 -6.01
C VAL A 21 -28.00 -23.70 -5.34
N ALA A 22 -27.20 -24.49 -6.07
CA ALA A 22 -25.80 -24.62 -5.81
C ALA A 22 -25.21 -23.22 -6.01
N PHE A 23 -25.02 -22.51 -4.90
CA PHE A 23 -24.22 -21.30 -4.84
C PHE A 23 -22.78 -21.75 -5.15
N SER A 24 -22.46 -21.83 -6.44
CA SER A 24 -21.10 -21.97 -6.92
C SER A 24 -20.39 -20.68 -6.56
N GLN A 25 -19.71 -20.68 -5.41
CA GLN A 25 -18.61 -19.75 -5.18
C GLN A 25 -17.52 -20.15 -6.17
N GLU A 26 -17.63 -19.63 -7.39
CA GLU A 26 -16.48 -19.47 -8.26
C GLU A 26 -15.50 -18.61 -7.49
N ALA A 27 -14.52 -19.27 -6.88
CA ALA A 27 -13.32 -18.64 -6.39
C ALA A 27 -12.62 -18.02 -7.60
N THR A 28 -13.01 -16.80 -7.96
CA THR A 28 -12.27 -15.99 -8.92
C THR A 28 -10.86 -15.92 -8.36
N LYS A 29 -9.92 -16.58 -9.03
CA LYS A 29 -8.50 -16.58 -8.71
C LYS A 29 -8.06 -15.11 -8.78
N LYS A 30 -8.07 -14.40 -7.65
CA LYS A 30 -7.64 -12.99 -7.60
C LYS A 30 -6.19 -12.99 -8.05
N GLU A 31 -5.95 -12.41 -9.23
CA GLU A 31 -4.59 -12.23 -9.72
C GLU A 31 -3.79 -11.43 -8.70
N ASP A 32 -2.56 -11.84 -8.44
CA ASP A 32 -1.61 -11.07 -7.63
C ASP A 32 -1.48 -9.67 -8.28
N PRO A 33 -1.83 -8.58 -7.59
CA PRO A 33 -1.79 -7.25 -8.18
C PRO A 33 -0.35 -6.75 -8.38
N TRP A 34 0.67 -7.51 -7.94
CA TRP A 34 2.07 -7.20 -8.09
C TRP A 34 2.72 -7.92 -9.28
N LYS A 35 3.47 -7.17 -10.08
CA LYS A 35 4.24 -7.70 -11.22
C LYS A 35 5.74 -7.45 -11.02
N SER A 36 6.53 -8.51 -11.08
CA SER A 36 8.00 -8.39 -11.05
C SER A 36 8.54 -7.66 -12.27
N VAL A 37 9.59 -6.86 -12.08
CA VAL A 37 10.23 -6.11 -13.16
C VAL A 37 11.38 -6.91 -13.78
N LYS A 38 11.42 -6.96 -15.12
CA LYS A 38 12.50 -7.66 -15.85
C LYS A 38 13.85 -7.02 -15.50
N GLY A 39 14.83 -7.83 -15.12
CA GLY A 39 16.17 -7.37 -14.75
C GLY A 39 16.33 -6.92 -13.29
N ASN A 40 15.25 -6.87 -12.50
CA ASN A 40 15.33 -6.65 -11.06
C ASN A 40 14.31 -7.52 -10.31
N LYS A 41 14.79 -8.62 -9.71
CA LYS A 41 13.94 -9.60 -9.00
C LYS A 41 13.29 -9.06 -7.72
N TYR A 42 13.79 -7.96 -7.16
CA TYR A 42 13.30 -7.35 -5.92
C TYR A 42 12.26 -6.26 -6.15
N LYS A 43 12.30 -5.62 -7.32
CA LYS A 43 11.34 -4.60 -7.72
C LYS A 43 10.07 -5.26 -8.27
N LYS A 44 8.95 -4.93 -7.64
CA LYS A 44 7.59 -5.26 -8.07
C LYS A 44 6.79 -3.99 -8.24
N ILE A 45 5.99 -3.92 -9.31
CA ILE A 45 5.06 -2.82 -9.60
C ILE A 45 3.64 -3.32 -9.31
N HIS A 46 2.91 -2.58 -8.50
CA HIS A 46 1.50 -2.81 -8.25
C HIS A 46 0.64 -2.33 -9.44
N LYS A 47 -0.52 -2.93 -9.66
CA LYS A 47 -1.47 -2.53 -10.71
C LYS A 47 -1.87 -1.04 -10.67
N GLU A 48 -1.79 -0.40 -9.50
CA GLU A 48 -2.10 1.02 -9.29
C GLU A 48 -0.92 1.96 -9.57
N GLY A 49 0.25 1.41 -9.94
CA GLY A 49 1.38 2.19 -10.46
C GLY A 49 2.46 2.54 -9.44
N TYR A 50 2.34 2.16 -8.16
CA TYR A 50 3.41 2.25 -7.17
C TYR A 50 4.25 0.96 -7.10
N CYS A 51 5.41 1.03 -6.47
CA CYS A 51 6.32 -0.10 -6.29
C CYS A 51 6.37 -0.59 -4.84
N ASN A 52 7.10 -1.69 -4.59
CA ASN A 52 7.30 -2.23 -3.25
C ASN A 52 8.51 -1.60 -2.55
N CYS A 53 8.50 -1.68 -1.22
CA CYS A 53 9.72 -1.68 -0.42
C CYS A 53 10.12 -3.11 -0.02
N ILE A 54 11.41 -3.32 0.20
CA ILE A 54 11.98 -4.51 0.83
C ILE A 54 12.68 -4.11 2.13
N PHE A 55 12.73 -5.02 3.10
CA PHE A 55 13.27 -4.74 4.43
C PHE A 55 14.39 -5.71 4.82
N SER A 56 15.33 -5.23 5.63
CA SER A 56 16.51 -6.00 6.07
C SER A 56 17.02 -5.46 7.41
N THR A 57 17.80 -6.28 8.12
CA THR A 57 18.55 -5.86 9.33
C THR A 57 19.88 -5.17 9.01
N LYS A 58 20.16 -4.92 7.73
CA LYS A 58 21.32 -4.17 7.26
C LYS A 58 20.88 -3.20 6.18
N ALA A 59 21.53 -2.04 6.13
CA ALA A 59 21.36 -1.08 5.05
C ALA A 59 21.59 -1.76 3.68
N LEU A 60 20.61 -1.65 2.80
CA LEU A 60 20.56 -2.34 1.52
C LEU A 60 21.26 -1.49 0.45
N ALA A 61 22.50 -1.80 0.12
CA ALA A 61 23.20 -1.09 -0.96
C ALA A 61 22.51 -1.36 -2.30
N LEU A 62 22.34 -0.29 -3.10
CA LEU A 62 21.71 -0.37 -4.42
C LEU A 62 22.49 -1.34 -5.32
N GLY A 63 21.77 -2.27 -5.97
CA GLY A 63 22.36 -3.28 -6.86
C GLY A 63 23.02 -4.45 -6.16
N LYS A 64 23.02 -4.50 -4.81
CA LYS A 64 23.57 -5.60 -4.02
C LYS A 64 22.52 -6.32 -3.19
N GLU A 65 21.23 -6.13 -3.50
CA GLU A 65 20.10 -6.63 -2.70
C GLU A 65 20.12 -8.15 -2.56
N GLU A 66 20.73 -8.87 -3.49
CA GLU A 66 20.92 -10.32 -3.43
C GLU A 66 21.84 -10.84 -2.33
N THR A 67 22.65 -9.96 -1.76
CA THR A 67 23.54 -10.30 -0.64
C THR A 67 22.87 -10.18 0.72
N TYR A 68 21.61 -9.71 0.75
CA TYR A 68 20.88 -9.44 1.98
C TYR A 68 19.73 -10.42 2.18
N ASN A 69 19.51 -10.78 3.44
CA ASN A 69 18.35 -11.55 3.83
C ASN A 69 17.15 -10.61 3.99
N VAL A 70 16.35 -10.48 2.94
CA VAL A 70 15.11 -9.70 2.96
C VAL A 70 14.07 -10.43 3.80
N LYS A 71 13.44 -9.73 4.74
CA LYS A 71 12.39 -10.27 5.61
C LYS A 71 11.27 -9.26 5.85
N ASP A 72 10.13 -9.76 6.30
CA ASP A 72 8.92 -8.98 6.59
C ASP A 72 8.51 -9.07 8.07
N LYS A 73 9.34 -9.68 8.92
CA LYS A 73 9.12 -9.80 10.36
C LYS A 73 10.41 -9.51 11.13
N PHE A 74 10.29 -8.67 12.15
CA PHE A 74 11.39 -8.15 12.95
C PHE A 74 11.03 -8.18 14.44
N VAL A 75 12.02 -8.30 15.31
CA VAL A 75 11.85 -8.30 16.77
C VAL A 75 12.75 -7.24 17.37
N LYS A 76 12.24 -6.34 18.22
CA LYS A 76 13.05 -5.35 18.93
C LYS A 76 14.15 -6.06 19.74
N PRO A 77 15.44 -5.62 19.69
CA PRO A 77 15.93 -4.36 19.13
C PRO A 77 16.55 -4.50 17.72
N GLU A 78 16.12 -5.46 16.90
CA GLU A 78 16.65 -5.60 15.53
C GLU A 78 16.51 -4.28 14.76
N PRO A 79 17.57 -3.82 14.10
CA PRO A 79 17.49 -2.66 13.23
C PRO A 79 16.64 -3.00 12.00
N VAL A 80 15.88 -2.02 11.51
CA VAL A 80 15.05 -2.16 10.32
C VAL A 80 15.43 -1.09 9.31
N TYR A 81 15.86 -1.55 8.15
CA TYR A 81 16.17 -0.73 6.99
C TYR A 81 15.23 -1.08 5.85
N ALA A 82 14.78 -0.08 5.10
CA ALA A 82 13.96 -0.26 3.92
C ALA A 82 14.64 0.27 2.66
N ARG A 83 14.58 -0.51 1.58
CA ARG A 83 14.83 -0.03 0.22
C ARG A 83 13.50 0.03 -0.50
N CYS A 84 13.05 1.23 -0.82
CA CYS A 84 11.79 1.48 -1.51
C CYS A 84 12.06 1.75 -2.98
N TYR A 85 11.54 0.90 -3.87
CA TYR A 85 11.66 1.08 -5.31
C TYR A 85 10.59 2.05 -5.82
N PHE A 86 10.87 2.78 -6.90
CA PHE A 86 9.91 3.65 -7.58
C PHE A 86 9.55 3.09 -8.96
N PRO A 87 8.35 3.37 -9.50
CA PRO A 87 7.95 2.91 -10.83
C PRO A 87 8.92 3.40 -11.92
N GLY A 88 9.40 4.64 -11.80
CA GLY A 88 10.43 5.25 -12.63
C GLY A 88 11.20 6.32 -11.85
N PRO A 89 12.02 7.15 -12.53
CA PRO A 89 12.70 8.28 -11.90
C PRO A 89 11.71 9.21 -11.18
N VAL A 90 12.15 9.76 -10.05
CA VAL A 90 11.31 10.68 -9.24
C VAL A 90 11.06 12.01 -9.96
N GLY A 91 11.96 12.44 -10.85
CA GLY A 91 11.88 13.74 -11.52
C GLY A 91 12.21 14.91 -10.59
N GLU A 92 12.19 16.13 -11.12
CA GLU A 92 12.38 17.33 -10.29
C GLU A 92 11.22 17.45 -9.28
N VAL A 93 11.58 17.50 -8.00
CA VAL A 93 10.64 17.65 -6.89
C VAL A 93 11.19 18.66 -5.89
N LYS A 94 10.30 19.47 -5.32
CA LYS A 94 10.65 20.36 -4.21
C LYS A 94 10.67 19.56 -2.90
N PRO A 95 11.41 20.01 -1.88
CA PRO A 95 11.43 19.37 -0.54
C PRO A 95 10.03 19.06 0.01
N GLU A 96 9.10 20.02 -0.08
CA GLU A 96 7.73 19.91 0.42
C GLU A 96 6.84 18.96 -0.39
N ASP A 97 7.27 18.61 -1.60
CA ASP A 97 6.52 17.77 -2.54
C ASP A 97 6.96 16.31 -2.52
N TYR A 98 7.91 15.93 -1.65
CA TYR A 98 8.38 14.56 -1.50
C TYR A 98 8.52 14.18 -0.03
N TRP A 99 7.83 13.12 0.38
CA TRP A 99 7.80 12.68 1.77
C TRP A 99 7.66 11.18 1.89
N ASN A 100 7.96 10.67 3.08
CA ASN A 100 7.60 9.34 3.49
C ASN A 100 6.66 9.38 4.71
N GLU A 101 5.93 8.29 4.90
CA GLU A 101 4.99 8.15 6.01
C GLU A 101 5.21 6.80 6.67
N ILE A 102 5.06 6.77 7.99
CA ILE A 102 4.93 5.55 8.76
C ILE A 102 3.52 5.45 9.32
N TRP A 103 2.88 4.33 9.02
CA TRP A 103 1.59 3.93 9.56
C TRP A 103 1.79 2.71 10.44
N ILE A 104 1.19 2.71 11.62
CA ILE A 104 1.29 1.63 12.61
C ILE A 104 -0.11 1.21 12.98
N ASP A 105 -0.40 -0.08 12.80
CA ASP A 105 -1.72 -0.69 13.08
C ASP A 105 -2.88 0.06 12.39
N GLY A 106 -2.62 0.58 11.19
CA GLY A 106 -3.60 1.30 10.38
C GLY A 106 -3.69 2.81 10.65
N GLU A 107 -2.91 3.34 11.60
CA GLU A 107 -2.90 4.76 11.94
C GLU A 107 -1.62 5.47 11.45
N LEU A 108 -1.76 6.62 10.81
CA LEU A 108 -0.63 7.47 10.47
C LEU A 108 0.01 8.00 11.75
N LYS A 109 1.28 7.68 11.98
CA LYS A 109 2.03 8.16 13.15
C LYS A 109 2.92 9.36 12.82
N LEU A 110 3.59 9.33 11.67
CA LEU A 110 4.47 10.43 11.27
C LEU A 110 4.57 10.53 9.74
N ARG A 111 4.65 11.77 9.27
CA ARG A 111 5.02 12.15 7.91
C ARG A 111 6.33 12.93 7.97
N THR A 112 7.35 12.49 7.23
CA THR A 112 8.65 13.15 7.21
C THR A 112 8.94 13.68 5.81
N PHE A 113 9.22 14.98 5.74
CA PHE A 113 9.69 15.66 4.54
C PHE A 113 11.22 15.68 4.58
N TYR A 114 11.85 15.52 3.42
CA TYR A 114 13.30 15.59 3.32
C TYR A 114 13.73 17.04 3.13
N GLU A 115 14.75 17.48 3.89
CA GLU A 115 15.32 18.83 3.74
C GLU A 115 15.91 19.03 2.34
N GLU A 116 16.62 18.01 1.86
CA GLU A 116 17.13 17.94 0.49
C GLU A 116 16.29 16.93 -0.31
N PRO A 117 15.68 17.34 -1.43
CA PRO A 117 14.89 16.45 -2.24
C PRO A 117 15.80 15.44 -2.96
N PRO A 118 15.26 14.26 -3.34
CA PRO A 118 16.02 13.29 -4.12
C PRO A 118 16.42 13.86 -5.48
N GLY A 119 17.56 13.41 -6.00
CA GLY A 119 17.97 13.72 -7.38
C GLY A 119 16.91 13.24 -8.39
N ALA A 120 16.71 13.98 -9.48
CA ALA A 120 15.63 13.71 -10.43
C ALA A 120 15.69 12.31 -11.08
N ASP A 121 16.87 11.72 -11.17
CA ASP A 121 17.14 10.39 -11.71
C ASP A 121 16.96 9.25 -10.68
N TRP A 122 16.72 9.58 -9.40
CA TRP A 122 16.54 8.58 -8.36
C TRP A 122 15.34 7.70 -8.67
N SER A 123 15.58 6.39 -8.63
CA SER A 123 14.57 5.34 -8.87
C SER A 123 14.31 4.48 -7.64
N THR A 124 14.99 4.78 -6.51
CA THR A 124 14.79 4.15 -5.21
C THR A 124 15.14 5.13 -4.09
N THR A 125 14.71 4.84 -2.86
CA THR A 125 15.22 5.48 -1.66
C THR A 125 15.57 4.45 -0.57
N GLN A 126 16.52 4.80 0.29
CA GLN A 126 16.86 4.06 1.50
C GLN A 126 16.21 4.77 2.69
N ILE A 127 15.63 4.01 3.62
CA ILE A 127 15.05 4.54 4.85
C ILE A 127 15.62 3.74 6.03
N TRP A 128 16.03 4.45 7.08
CA TRP A 128 16.60 3.91 8.32
C TRP A 128 15.51 4.00 9.39
N ILE A 129 14.64 2.98 9.44
CA ILE A 129 13.37 3.07 10.17
C ILE A 129 13.61 3.17 11.67
N THR A 130 14.39 2.27 12.24
CA THR A 130 14.64 2.21 13.70
C THR A 130 15.90 2.92 14.15
N GLU A 131 16.70 3.47 13.24
CA GLU A 131 17.99 4.11 13.56
C GLU A 131 18.01 5.61 13.33
N ASP A 132 17.08 6.15 12.53
CA ASP A 132 17.04 7.59 12.25
C ASP A 132 15.60 8.09 12.07
N THR A 133 15.02 7.87 10.88
CA THR A 133 13.82 8.57 10.41
C THR A 133 12.60 8.40 11.33
N TYR A 134 12.43 7.21 11.92
CA TYR A 134 11.27 6.87 12.75
C TYR A 134 11.64 6.34 14.13
N THR A 135 12.88 6.52 14.59
CA THR A 135 13.39 5.93 15.83
C THR A 135 12.48 6.21 17.02
N LYS A 136 12.09 7.47 17.24
CA LYS A 136 11.20 7.86 18.34
C LYS A 136 9.85 7.13 18.31
N VAL A 137 9.23 7.07 17.12
CA VAL A 137 7.93 6.39 16.94
C VAL A 137 8.06 4.89 17.21
N MET A 138 9.17 4.27 16.80
CA MET A 138 9.41 2.84 17.03
C MET A 138 9.78 2.52 18.48
N GLU A 139 10.41 3.45 19.19
CA GLU A 139 10.79 3.31 20.60
C GLU A 139 9.58 3.34 21.53
N GLU A 140 8.57 4.13 21.20
CA GLU A 140 7.31 4.33 21.94
C GLU A 140 6.28 3.19 21.78
N LEU A 141 6.59 2.16 20.99
CA LEU A 141 5.71 1.00 20.84
C LEU A 141 5.61 0.17 22.11
N GLU A 142 4.37 -0.10 22.51
CA GLU A 142 4.03 -1.02 23.60
C GLU A 142 4.42 -2.48 23.27
N PRO A 143 4.58 -3.36 24.27
CA PRO A 143 4.78 -4.79 24.03
C PRO A 143 3.66 -5.42 23.19
N GLY A 144 4.00 -6.07 22.08
CA GLY A 144 3.02 -6.61 21.14
C GLY A 144 3.57 -6.89 19.75
N GLU A 145 2.70 -7.36 18.87
CA GLU A 145 2.96 -7.47 17.44
C GLU A 145 2.28 -6.29 16.73
N HIS A 146 3.06 -5.51 16.00
CA HIS A 146 2.60 -4.31 15.30
C HIS A 146 2.77 -4.45 13.79
N GLU A 147 1.74 -4.04 13.05
CA GLU A 147 1.81 -3.92 11.61
C GLU A 147 2.36 -2.54 11.23
N ILE A 148 3.52 -2.51 10.58
CA ILE A 148 4.16 -1.28 10.11
C ILE A 148 4.02 -1.17 8.60
N ILE A 149 3.50 -0.05 8.12
CA ILE A 149 3.40 0.28 6.70
C ILE A 149 4.19 1.56 6.44
N ILE A 150 5.05 1.51 5.42
CA ILE A 150 5.82 2.66 4.94
C ILE A 150 5.27 3.07 3.57
N TRP A 151 4.94 4.34 3.42
CA TRP A 151 4.66 4.96 2.13
C TRP A 151 5.78 5.92 1.75
N VAL A 152 6.10 5.96 0.46
CA VAL A 152 6.90 7.02 -0.16
C VAL A 152 6.04 7.67 -1.22
N THR A 153 5.87 8.99 -1.12
CA THR A 153 4.90 9.74 -1.88
C THR A 153 5.53 11.02 -2.42
N LYS A 154 5.06 11.46 -3.58
CA LYS A 154 5.34 12.80 -4.08
C LYS A 154 4.07 13.50 -4.55
N ASN A 155 4.08 14.82 -4.61
CA ASN A 155 3.08 15.54 -5.39
C ASN A 155 3.37 15.43 -6.89
N GLU A 156 2.32 15.29 -7.68
CA GLU A 156 2.36 15.31 -9.14
C GLU A 156 1.42 16.40 -9.66
N TYR A 157 1.92 17.20 -10.59
CA TYR A 157 1.14 18.21 -11.29
C TYR A 157 0.08 17.56 -12.17
N LYS A 158 -1.17 18.03 -12.08
CA LYS A 158 -2.32 17.54 -12.85
C LYS A 158 -2.90 18.59 -13.80
N GLY A 159 -2.25 19.73 -13.94
CA GLY A 159 -2.72 20.85 -14.76
C GLY A 159 -3.19 22.04 -13.93
N GLU A 160 -3.87 22.96 -14.59
CA GLU A 160 -4.42 24.15 -13.97
C GLU A 160 -5.94 24.13 -14.02
N LYS A 161 -6.58 24.78 -13.06
CA LYS A 161 -8.02 25.02 -13.08
C LYS A 161 -8.30 26.50 -12.86
N ALA A 162 -9.23 27.02 -13.64
CA ALA A 162 -9.79 28.34 -13.42
C ALA A 162 -10.53 28.35 -12.08
N VAL A 163 -10.13 29.26 -11.20
CA VAL A 163 -10.82 29.54 -9.94
C VAL A 163 -11.34 30.98 -10.00
N ALA A 164 -12.47 31.23 -9.35
CA ALA A 164 -12.96 32.58 -9.16
C ALA A 164 -11.86 33.39 -8.47
N GLY A 165 -11.41 34.47 -9.11
CA GLY A 165 -10.47 35.38 -8.48
C GLY A 165 -11.20 36.44 -7.65
N GLU A 166 -10.44 37.43 -7.22
CA GLU A 166 -10.96 38.55 -6.44
C GLU A 166 -11.70 39.52 -7.37
N GLU A 167 -12.73 40.17 -6.83
CA GLU A 167 -13.40 41.26 -7.51
C GLU A 167 -12.50 42.50 -7.44
N ALA A 168 -12.10 43.01 -8.61
CA ALA A 168 -11.37 44.25 -8.75
C ALA A 168 -12.11 45.11 -9.79
N ASP A 169 -12.44 46.35 -9.43
CA ASP A 169 -13.14 47.32 -10.29
C ASP A 169 -14.44 46.78 -10.92
N GLY A 170 -15.23 46.02 -10.16
CA GLY A 170 -16.52 45.47 -10.62
C GLY A 170 -16.40 44.34 -11.65
N LYS A 171 -15.21 43.75 -11.81
CA LYS A 171 -14.96 42.57 -12.66
C LYS A 171 -14.33 41.44 -11.85
N ILE A 172 -14.83 40.23 -12.06
CA ILE A 172 -14.17 39.01 -11.57
C ILE A 172 -13.02 38.70 -12.54
N VAL A 173 -11.79 38.86 -12.07
CA VAL A 173 -10.61 38.41 -12.82
C VAL A 173 -10.38 36.95 -12.45
N GLY A 174 -10.67 36.01 -13.36
CA GLY A 174 -10.38 34.60 -13.14
C GLY A 174 -8.88 34.38 -12.90
N LYS A 175 -8.52 33.62 -11.86
CA LYS A 175 -7.13 33.20 -11.60
C LYS A 175 -6.99 31.74 -12.01
N MET A 176 -5.87 31.40 -12.67
CA MET A 176 -5.49 30.00 -12.87
C MET A 176 -4.78 29.51 -11.60
N LYS A 177 -5.18 28.35 -11.09
CA LYS A 177 -4.51 27.70 -9.97
C LYS A 177 -3.98 26.35 -10.40
N GLU A 178 -2.71 26.11 -10.16
CA GLU A 178 -2.08 24.80 -10.35
C GLU A 178 -2.71 23.76 -9.42
N ILE A 179 -2.93 22.55 -9.95
CA ILE A 179 -3.42 21.40 -9.20
C ILE A 179 -2.27 20.42 -9.03
N TRP A 180 -1.90 20.20 -7.78
CA TRP A 180 -0.92 19.21 -7.35
C TRP A 180 -1.63 18.15 -6.52
N VAL A 181 -1.40 16.86 -6.81
CA VAL A 181 -2.01 15.75 -6.08
C VAL A 181 -0.96 14.75 -5.60
N PRO A 182 -1.13 14.15 -4.41
CA PRO A 182 -0.25 13.09 -3.95
C PRO A 182 -0.31 11.86 -4.87
N LYS A 183 0.86 11.30 -5.16
CA LYS A 183 1.08 10.07 -5.92
C LYS A 183 2.02 9.15 -5.14
N GLY A 184 1.52 7.97 -4.78
CA GLY A 184 2.34 6.91 -4.19
C GLY A 184 3.43 6.45 -5.17
N LEU A 185 4.67 6.47 -4.72
CA LEU A 185 5.82 5.93 -5.44
C LEU A 185 6.14 4.51 -4.97
N SER A 186 6.05 4.29 -3.66
CA SER A 186 6.38 3.01 -3.04
C SER A 186 5.52 2.75 -1.81
N ILE A 187 5.23 1.48 -1.56
CA ILE A 187 4.66 1.00 -0.30
C ILE A 187 5.39 -0.26 0.16
N GLY A 188 5.64 -0.38 1.46
CA GLY A 188 6.11 -1.62 2.06
C GLY A 188 5.39 -1.88 3.36
N LYS A 189 5.30 -3.16 3.73
CA LYS A 189 4.69 -3.62 4.97
C LYS A 189 5.59 -4.66 5.64
N PHE A 190 5.70 -4.59 6.95
CA PHE A 190 6.35 -5.60 7.77
C PHE A 190 5.71 -5.66 9.16
N ILE A 191 6.01 -6.73 9.89
CA ILE A 191 5.59 -6.95 11.27
C ILE A 191 6.76 -6.64 12.21
N TYR A 192 6.52 -5.82 13.22
CA TYR A 192 7.49 -5.50 14.26
C TYR A 192 6.99 -6.01 15.62
N ILE A 193 7.79 -6.86 16.27
CA ILE A 193 7.45 -7.42 17.58
C ILE A 193 8.24 -6.70 18.66
N VAL A 194 7.52 -6.14 19.63
CA VAL A 194 8.08 -5.64 20.89
C VAL A 194 7.89 -6.72 21.95
N PRO A 195 8.96 -7.33 22.49
CA PRO A 195 8.85 -8.35 23.53
C PRO A 195 8.29 -7.75 24.83
N LYS A 196 7.69 -8.62 25.66
CA LYS A 196 7.22 -8.28 27.01
C LYS A 196 8.36 -8.00 27.97
#